data_AF-A0A2T4VP25-F1
#
_entry.id   AF-A0A2T4VP25-F1
#
_cell.length_a   1.000
_cell.length_b   1.000
_cell.length_c   1.000
_cell.angle_alpha   90.00
_cell.angle_beta   90.00
_cell.angle_gamma   90.00
#
_symmetry.space_group_name_H-M   'P 1'
#
loop_
_entity.id
_entity.type
_entity.pdbx_description
1 polymer ?
#
loop_
_entity_poly.entity_id
_entity_poly.type
_entity_poly.pdbx_seq_one_letter_code
_entity_poly.pdbx_strand_id
1 'polypeptide(L)'
;MWLGLLAALACNSESRKTEAARTTVQRFFEALPSRDCAVLGPLLIGKAADTCRETVDDLNEHGFSLVEVLDAKVDGRDPNAVVVRARIARDGQVHEQPLLLRVEQHPDGWRLRL
;
A
#
# COMPACT_ATOMS: atom_id res chain seq x y z
N MET A 1 1.89 25.95 -29.07
CA MET A 1 1.13 24.71 -28.80
C MET A 1 1.98 23.63 -28.10
N TRP A 2 2.80 23.98 -27.09
CA TRP A 2 3.67 23.00 -26.40
C TRP A 2 3.26 22.66 -24.96
N LEU A 3 2.29 23.36 -24.39
CA LEU A 3 1.83 23.12 -23.01
C LEU A 3 0.91 21.89 -22.87
N GLY A 4 0.33 21.38 -23.97
CA GLY A 4 -0.59 20.23 -23.92
C GLY A 4 0.09 18.86 -23.78
N LEU A 5 1.33 18.72 -24.24
CA LEU A 5 2.03 17.42 -24.23
C LEU A 5 2.51 17.02 -22.83
N LEU A 6 2.92 18.00 -22.01
CA LEU A 6 3.43 17.78 -20.66
C LEU A 6 2.34 17.33 -19.67
N ALA A 7 1.13 17.88 -19.80
CA ALA A 7 0.00 17.50 -18.95
C ALA A 7 -0.42 16.04 -19.17
N ALA A 8 -0.37 15.54 -20.41
CA ALA A 8 -0.72 14.16 -20.73
C ALA A 8 0.29 13.13 -20.16
N LEU A 9 1.58 13.46 -20.18
CA LEU A 9 2.65 12.62 -19.62
C LEU A 9 2.59 12.57 -18.09
N ALA A 10 2.28 13.69 -17.44
CA ALA A 10 2.15 13.79 -16.00
C ALA A 10 0.99 12.92 -15.48
N CYS A 11 -0.22 13.08 -16.04
CA CYS A 11 -1.39 12.27 -15.66
C CYS A 11 -1.15 10.76 -15.82
N ASN A 12 -0.48 10.35 -16.90
CA ASN A 12 -0.18 8.93 -17.11
C ASN A 12 0.88 8.39 -16.14
N SER A 13 1.77 9.25 -15.62
CA SER A 13 2.75 8.84 -14.61
C SER A 13 2.10 8.70 -13.23
N GLU A 14 1.24 9.64 -12.84
CA GLU A 14 0.51 9.59 -11.58
C GLU A 14 -0.44 8.40 -11.52
N SER A 15 -1.21 8.15 -12.59
CA SER A 15 -2.13 7.00 -12.65
C SER A 15 -1.39 5.67 -12.49
N ARG A 16 -0.20 5.53 -13.08
CA ARG A 16 0.63 4.33 -12.92
C ARG A 16 1.17 4.17 -11.50
N LYS A 17 1.57 5.27 -10.86
CA LYS A 17 2.02 5.26 -9.45
C LYS A 17 0.89 4.83 -8.52
N THR A 18 -0.28 5.44 -8.67
CA THR A 18 -1.45 5.14 -7.82
C THR A 18 -1.92 3.71 -8.04
N GLU A 19 -1.93 3.22 -9.27
CA GLU A 19 -2.29 1.82 -9.59
C GLU A 19 -1.30 0.81 -8.99
N ALA A 20 -0.01 1.07 -9.10
CA ALA A 20 1.02 0.20 -8.51
C ALA A 20 0.92 0.15 -6.97
N ALA A 21 0.62 1.28 -6.34
CA ALA A 21 0.41 1.34 -4.90
C ALA A 21 -0.85 0.57 -4.46
N ARG A 22 -1.97 0.71 -5.19
CA ARG A 22 -3.20 -0.08 -4.95
C ARG A 22 -2.94 -1.58 -5.05
N THR A 23 -2.26 -2.00 -6.11
CA THR A 23 -1.87 -3.39 -6.33
C THR A 23 -0.99 -3.92 -5.19
N THR A 24 -0.06 -3.10 -4.68
CA THR A 24 0.82 -3.50 -3.58
C THR A 24 0.04 -3.74 -2.28
N VAL A 25 -0.90 -2.85 -1.94
CA VAL A 25 -1.79 -3.03 -0.78
C VAL A 25 -2.64 -4.30 -0.94
N GLN A 26 -3.25 -4.50 -2.10
CA GLN A 26 -4.06 -5.70 -2.37
C GLN A 26 -3.24 -6.98 -2.20
N ARG A 27 -2.07 -7.06 -2.83
CA ARG A 27 -1.18 -8.23 -2.74
C ARG A 27 -0.74 -8.50 -1.31
N PHE A 28 -0.42 -7.46 -0.53
CA PHE A 28 -0.04 -7.63 0.86
C PHE A 28 -1.17 -8.27 1.67
N PHE A 29 -2.39 -7.73 1.60
CA PHE A 29 -3.51 -8.27 2.37
C PHE A 29 -4.03 -9.62 1.85
N GLU A 30 -3.89 -9.89 0.55
CA GLU A 30 -4.18 -11.22 -0.03
C GLU A 30 -3.20 -12.28 0.48
N ALA A 31 -1.91 -11.93 0.59
CA ALA A 31 -0.88 -12.82 1.10
C ALA A 31 -0.84 -12.90 2.63
N LEU A 32 -1.39 -11.91 3.35
CA LEU A 32 -1.30 -11.79 4.81
C LEU A 32 -1.71 -13.07 5.57
N PRO A 33 -2.79 -13.79 5.20
CA PRO A 33 -3.19 -15.03 5.88
C PRO A 33 -2.19 -16.18 5.76
N SER A 34 -1.30 -16.15 4.75
CA SER A 34 -0.28 -17.20 4.57
C SER A 34 0.80 -17.19 5.64
N ARG A 35 1.00 -16.04 6.31
CA ARG A 35 2.09 -15.79 7.26
C ARG A 35 3.49 -16.03 6.68
N ASP A 36 3.63 -16.03 5.35
CA ASP A 36 4.90 -16.29 4.68
C ASP A 36 5.70 -15.00 4.46
N CYS A 37 6.72 -14.81 5.29
CA CYS A 37 7.61 -13.65 5.18
C CYS A 37 8.52 -13.67 3.94
N ALA A 38 8.70 -14.81 3.25
CA ALA A 38 9.38 -14.81 1.96
C ALA A 38 8.56 -14.07 0.88
N VAL A 39 7.22 -14.06 1.02
CA VAL A 39 6.30 -13.35 0.14
C VAL A 39 5.99 -11.94 0.67
N LEU A 40 5.74 -11.80 1.97
CA LEU A 40 5.31 -10.55 2.59
C LEU A 40 6.46 -9.56 2.82
N GLY A 41 7.64 -10.05 3.20
CA GLY A 41 8.82 -9.22 3.49
C GLY A 41 9.22 -8.29 2.33
N PRO A 42 9.30 -8.76 1.07
CA PRO A 42 9.59 -7.92 -0.09
C PRO A 42 8.55 -6.81 -0.34
N LEU A 43 7.33 -6.96 0.16
CA LEU A 43 6.26 -5.96 0.05
C LEU A 43 6.33 -4.90 1.15
N LEU A 44 7.19 -5.08 2.16
CA LEU A 44 7.28 -4.20 3.34
C LEU A 44 8.55 -3.34 3.31
N ILE A 45 8.49 -2.20 4.00
CA ILE A 45 9.67 -1.40 4.32
C ILE A 45 9.69 -0.93 5.77
N GLY A 46 10.88 -0.60 6.26
CA GLY A 46 11.12 -0.04 7.58
C GLY A 46 11.09 -1.15 8.61
N LYS A 47 10.67 -0.81 9.83
CA LYS A 47 10.64 -1.77 10.94
C LYS A 47 9.81 -3.02 10.61
N ALA A 48 8.69 -2.86 9.92
CA ALA A 48 7.85 -3.98 9.51
C ALA A 48 8.56 -4.98 8.60
N ALA A 49 9.53 -4.55 7.77
CA ALA A 49 10.35 -5.47 7.00
C ALA A 49 11.35 -6.22 7.88
N ASP A 50 12.01 -5.51 8.81
CA ASP A 50 13.00 -6.08 9.73
C ASP A 50 12.37 -7.07 10.72
N THR A 51 11.12 -6.81 11.13
CA THR A 51 10.34 -7.64 12.07
C THR A 51 9.15 -8.31 11.39
N CYS A 52 9.28 -8.70 10.11
CA CYS A 52 8.17 -9.20 9.30
C CYS A 52 7.30 -10.23 10.03
N ARG A 53 7.91 -11.23 10.67
CA ARG A 53 7.15 -12.29 11.34
C ARG A 53 6.30 -11.76 12.50
N GLU A 54 6.89 -10.96 13.38
CA GLU A 54 6.17 -10.34 14.51
C GLU A 54 5.03 -9.46 14.01
N THR A 55 5.27 -8.61 13.00
CA THR A 55 4.26 -7.75 12.41
C THR A 55 3.13 -8.54 11.75
N VAL A 56 3.46 -9.58 10.98
CA VAL A 56 2.47 -10.39 10.27
C VAL A 56 1.64 -11.23 11.24
N ASP A 57 2.26 -11.77 12.28
CA ASP A 57 1.55 -12.52 13.32
C ASP A 57 0.58 -11.60 14.08
N ASP A 58 1.02 -10.41 14.53
CA ASP A 58 0.16 -9.42 15.19
C ASP A 58 -1.05 -9.00 14.34
N LEU A 59 -0.83 -8.69 13.06
CA LEU A 59 -1.92 -8.35 12.14
C LEU A 59 -2.91 -9.50 11.96
N ASN A 60 -2.44 -10.74 11.87
CA ASN A 60 -3.31 -11.92 11.75
C ASN A 60 -4.06 -12.21 13.05
N GLU A 61 -3.41 -12.06 14.20
CA GLU A 61 -4.04 -12.23 15.52
C GLU A 61 -5.18 -11.23 15.72
N HIS A 62 -5.00 -10.01 15.23
CA HIS A 62 -6.03 -8.96 15.21
C HIS A 62 -6.95 -9.00 13.99
N GLY A 63 -6.94 -10.10 13.21
CA GLY A 63 -7.87 -10.31 12.09
C GLY A 63 -7.85 -9.21 11.04
N PHE A 64 -6.69 -8.58 10.81
CA PHE A 64 -6.55 -7.53 9.81
C PHE A 64 -6.84 -8.08 8.41
N SER A 65 -7.77 -7.45 7.69
CA SER A 65 -8.10 -7.82 6.31
C SER A 65 -8.54 -6.61 5.50
N LEU A 66 -8.19 -6.59 4.22
CA LEU A 66 -8.62 -5.53 3.30
C LEU A 66 -10.07 -5.76 2.90
N VAL A 67 -10.92 -4.76 3.13
CA VAL A 67 -12.32 -4.76 2.70
C VAL A 67 -12.45 -4.09 1.34
N GLU A 68 -11.89 -2.89 1.20
CA GLU A 68 -11.97 -2.11 -0.04
C GLU A 68 -10.84 -1.09 -0.11
N VAL A 69 -10.32 -0.84 -1.32
CA VAL A 69 -9.48 0.33 -1.60
C VAL A 69 -10.37 1.44 -2.16
N LEU A 70 -10.47 2.56 -1.43
CA LEU A 70 -11.36 3.67 -1.78
C LEU A 70 -10.71 4.64 -2.75
N ASP A 71 -9.44 4.98 -2.50
CA ASP A 71 -8.71 5.97 -3.29
C ASP A 71 -7.19 5.78 -3.15
N ALA A 72 -6.42 6.34 -4.07
CA ALA A 72 -4.97 6.43 -3.96
C ALA A 72 -4.48 7.73 -4.58
N LYS A 73 -3.59 8.43 -3.88
CA LYS A 73 -3.06 9.73 -4.31
C LYS A 73 -1.57 9.83 -4.01
N VAL A 74 -0.79 10.39 -4.93
CA VAL A 74 0.62 10.71 -4.70
C VAL A 74 0.73 11.65 -3.49
N ASP A 75 1.66 11.38 -2.56
CA ASP A 75 1.90 12.25 -1.42
C ASP A 75 2.44 13.60 -1.92
N GLY A 76 1.74 14.69 -1.61
CA GLY A 76 2.17 16.04 -2.02
C GLY A 76 3.51 16.47 -1.44
N ARG A 77 4.00 15.78 -0.41
CA ARG A 77 5.31 16.04 0.21
C ARG A 77 6.42 15.13 -0.34
N ASP A 78 6.05 14.03 -0.98
CA ASP A 78 6.99 13.02 -1.47
C ASP A 78 6.47 12.41 -2.78
N PRO A 79 7.04 12.79 -3.95
CA PRO A 79 6.59 12.29 -5.23
C PRO A 79 6.84 10.79 -5.44
N ASN A 80 7.63 10.15 -4.57
CA ASN A 80 7.92 8.72 -4.60
C ASN A 80 7.05 7.94 -3.62
N ALA A 81 6.07 8.58 -2.99
CA ALA A 81 5.10 7.92 -2.14
C ALA A 81 3.67 8.13 -2.62
N VAL A 82 2.82 7.15 -2.33
CA VAL A 82 1.38 7.19 -2.56
C VAL A 82 0.69 6.87 -1.24
N VAL A 83 -0.33 7.66 -0.91
CA VAL A 83 -1.24 7.38 0.20
C VAL A 83 -2.46 6.68 -0.37
N VAL A 84 -2.69 5.45 0.07
CA VAL A 84 -3.86 4.63 -0.27
C VAL A 84 -4.86 4.73 0.86
N ARG A 85 -6.10 5.12 0.54
CA ARG A 85 -7.23 5.10 1.48
C ARG A 85 -7.93 3.77 1.35
N ALA A 86 -7.98 3.00 2.43
CA ALA A 86 -8.59 1.67 2.42
C ALA A 86 -9.49 1.45 3.63
N ARG A 87 -10.58 0.68 3.45
CA ARG A 87 -11.31 0.08 4.57
C ARG A 87 -10.65 -1.24 4.92
N ILE A 88 -10.38 -1.41 6.20
CA ILE A 88 -9.75 -2.60 6.77
C ILE A 88 -10.68 -3.11 7.87
N ALA A 89 -10.88 -4.42 7.91
CA ALA A 89 -11.47 -5.08 9.05
C ALA A 89 -10.38 -5.36 10.08
N ARG A 90 -10.68 -5.14 11.36
CA ARG A 90 -9.83 -5.46 12.50
C ARG A 90 -10.71 -6.07 13.59
N ASP A 91 -10.24 -7.15 14.20
CA ASP A 91 -10.95 -7.88 15.26
C ASP A 91 -12.39 -8.25 14.84
N GLY A 92 -12.57 -8.59 13.55
CA GLY A 92 -13.86 -8.93 12.94
C GLY A 92 -14.79 -7.74 12.66
N GLN A 93 -14.36 -6.51 12.93
CA GLN A 93 -15.16 -5.29 12.73
C GLN A 93 -14.60 -4.43 11.60
N VAL A 94 -15.48 -3.93 10.72
CA VAL A 94 -15.12 -2.94 9.71
C VAL A 94 -15.34 -1.56 10.30
N HIS A 95 -14.26 -0.80 10.48
CA HIS A 95 -14.37 0.58 10.96
C HIS A 95 -14.90 1.51 9.86
N GLU A 96 -15.73 2.48 10.23
CA GLU A 96 -16.29 3.45 9.28
C GLU A 96 -15.23 4.38 8.70
N GLN A 97 -14.23 4.74 9.50
CA GLN A 97 -13.13 5.60 9.06
C GLN A 97 -12.08 4.78 8.30
N PRO A 98 -11.76 5.14 7.04
CA PRO A 98 -10.74 4.45 6.29
C PRO A 98 -9.34 4.74 6.84
N LEU A 99 -8.49 3.73 6.81
CA LEU A 99 -7.08 3.88 7.15
C LEU A 99 -6.31 4.46 5.95
N LEU A 100 -5.24 5.19 6.28
CA LEU A 100 -4.29 5.72 5.32
C LEU A 100 -3.05 4.83 5.32
N LEU A 101 -2.83 4.12 4.23
CA LEU A 101 -1.66 3.26 4.03
C LEU A 101 -0.66 4.00 3.14
N ARG A 102 0.60 4.05 3.56
CA ARG A 102 1.66 4.70 2.79
C ARG A 102 2.44 3.65 2.01
N VAL A 103 2.55 3.84 0.70
CA VAL A 103 3.34 2.98 -0.19
C VAL A 103 4.45 3.81 -0.82
N GLU A 104 5.67 3.31 -0.75
CA GLU A 104 6.88 4.00 -1.22
C GLU A 104 7.48 3.27 -2.44
N GLN A 105 7.97 4.04 -3.40
CA GLN A 105 8.67 3.54 -4.57
C GLN A 105 10.14 3.26 -4.21
N HIS A 106 10.54 2.00 -4.33
CA HIS A 106 11.92 1.54 -4.20
C HIS A 106 12.49 1.10 -5.55
N PRO A 107 13.83 0.98 -5.68
CA PRO A 107 14.46 0.47 -6.90
C PRO A 107 13.90 -0.89 -7.35
N ASP A 108 13.58 -1.76 -6.38
CA ASP A 108 13.10 -3.12 -6.64
C ASP A 108 11.57 -3.24 -6.74
N GLY A 109 10.84 -2.13 -6.58
CA GLY A 109 9.37 -2.12 -6.63
C GLY A 109 8.71 -1.26 -5.55
N TRP A 110 7.40 -1.35 -5.46
CA TRP A 110 6.61 -0.59 -4.48
C TRP A 110 6.49 -1.37 -3.18
N ARG A 111 6.62 -0.67 -2.04
CA ARG A 111 6.61 -1.28 -0.71
C ARG A 111 5.70 -0.53 0.25
N LEU A 112 4.94 -1.27 1.03
CA LEU A 112 4.05 -0.79 2.06
C LEU A 112 4.84 -0.45 3.33
N ARG A 113 4.59 0.74 3.87
CA ARG A 113 5.06 1.16 5.20
C ARG A 113 3.91 1.01 6.19
N LEU A 114 4.13 0.18 7.21
CA LEU A 114 3.24 -0.05 8.34
C LEU A 114 3.73 0.70 9.58
#